data_AF-A0A945AVB1-F1
#
_entry.id   AF-A0A945AVB1-F1
#
_cell.length_a   1.000
_cell.length_b   1.000
_cell.length_c   1.000
_cell.angle_alpha   90.00
_cell.angle_beta   90.00
_cell.angle_gamma   90.00
#
_symmetry.space_group_name_H-M   'P 1'
#
loop_
_entity.id
_entity.type
_entity.pdbx_description
1 polymer ?
#
loop_
_entity_poly.entity_id
_entity_poly.type
_entity_poly.pdbx_seq_one_letter_code
_entity_poly.pdbx_strand_id
1 'polypeptide(L)'
;MRLLSIRLHPFGKFQDSSWDLSDPLVVISGPNETGKSTLRQAIFHSLFTPTNLTPSRFRNLIAPWLPLPAGDYAAITLDIDDNGTHYQLKKRWGSQSTSHLTTPDGSALSDTETIARILEKLCGHNEATFRHI
;
A
#
# COMPACT_ATOMS: atom_id res chain seq x y z
N MET A 1 0.88 -12.92 -8.92
CA MET A 1 0.39 -11.61 -8.46
C MET A 1 0.64 -10.50 -9.48
N ARG A 2 -0.40 -9.68 -9.73
CA ARG A 2 -0.38 -8.43 -10.49
C ARG A 2 -1.10 -7.33 -9.68
N LEU A 3 -0.64 -6.09 -9.82
CA LEU A 3 -1.37 -4.93 -9.29
C LEU A 3 -2.32 -4.44 -10.36
N LEU A 4 -3.59 -4.19 -10.02
CA LEU A 4 -4.58 -3.71 -10.97
C LEU A 4 -4.77 -2.19 -10.85
N SER A 5 -4.83 -1.69 -9.63
CA SER A 5 -4.98 -0.26 -9.37
C SER A 5 -4.49 0.09 -7.98
N ILE A 6 -4.03 1.32 -7.82
CA ILE A 6 -3.74 1.90 -6.52
C ILE A 6 -4.41 3.26 -6.40
N ARG A 7 -5.11 3.47 -5.29
CA ARG A 7 -5.63 4.78 -4.88
C ARG A 7 -4.92 5.20 -3.61
N LEU A 8 -4.19 6.31 -3.70
CA LEU A 8 -3.71 7.03 -2.54
C LEU A 8 -4.86 7.92 -2.10
N HIS A 9 -5.32 7.73 -0.87
CA HIS A 9 -6.16 8.73 -0.20
C HIS A 9 -5.18 9.83 0.25
N PRO A 10 -4.98 10.19 1.53
CA PRO A 10 -3.77 10.91 1.87
C PRO A 10 -2.55 9.98 1.89
N PHE A 11 -1.51 10.27 1.11
CA PHE A 11 -0.19 9.65 1.25
C PHE A 11 0.91 10.56 0.69
N GLY A 12 1.77 11.04 1.59
CA GLY A 12 2.80 12.04 1.29
C GLY A 12 2.17 13.30 0.70
N LYS A 13 2.49 13.61 -0.55
CA LYS A 13 1.97 14.80 -1.25
C LYS A 13 0.60 14.60 -1.90
N PHE A 14 0.13 13.36 -2.02
CA PHE A 14 -1.14 13.06 -2.69
C PHE A 14 -2.27 13.08 -1.67
N GLN A 15 -3.36 13.79 -2.00
CA GLN A 15 -4.55 13.91 -1.16
C GLN A 15 -5.64 12.91 -1.54
N ASP A 16 -5.81 12.70 -2.84
CA ASP A 16 -6.63 11.67 -3.44
C ASP A 16 -6.20 11.50 -4.89
N SER A 17 -5.60 10.37 -5.23
CA SER A 17 -5.08 10.12 -6.58
C SER A 17 -5.06 8.63 -6.87
N SER A 18 -5.42 8.27 -8.09
CA SER A 18 -5.52 6.88 -8.52
C SER A 18 -4.72 6.63 -9.79
N TRP A 19 -4.14 5.43 -9.86
CA TRP A 19 -3.45 4.93 -11.04
C TRP A 19 -4.00 3.57 -11.41
N ASP A 20 -4.27 3.40 -12.70
CA ASP A 20 -4.47 2.09 -13.31
C ASP A 20 -3.10 1.45 -13.53
N LEU A 21 -2.95 0.23 -13.01
CA LEU A 21 -1.76 -0.59 -13.10
C LEU A 21 -2.02 -1.91 -13.85
N SER A 22 -3.20 -2.05 -14.46
CA SER A 22 -3.66 -3.31 -15.05
C SER A 22 -2.88 -3.74 -16.27
N ASP A 23 -2.16 -2.83 -16.95
CA ASP A 23 -1.29 -3.20 -18.07
C ASP A 23 -0.07 -4.02 -17.61
N PRO A 24 0.44 -4.97 -18.43
CA PRO A 24 1.62 -5.76 -18.08
C PRO A 24 2.90 -4.92 -17.82
N LEU A 25 2.96 -3.73 -18.40
CA LEU A 25 4.02 -2.74 -18.17
C LEU A 25 3.42 -1.34 -18.11
N VAL A 26 3.58 -0.68 -16.99
CA VAL A 26 3.08 0.68 -16.75
C VAL A 26 4.26 1.62 -16.56
N VAL A 27 4.39 2.60 -17.44
CA VAL A 27 5.45 3.62 -17.36
C VAL A 27 4.87 4.91 -16.80
N ILE A 28 5.30 5.28 -15.60
CA ILE A 28 4.87 6.53 -14.94
C ILE A 28 5.96 7.57 -15.16
N SER A 29 5.73 8.44 -16.15
CA SER A 29 6.65 9.51 -16.52
C SER A 29 6.24 10.86 -15.92
N GLY A 30 7.21 11.74 -15.73
CA GLY A 30 6.98 13.12 -15.29
C GLY A 30 8.27 13.76 -14.79
N PRO A 31 8.31 15.09 -14.65
CA PRO A 31 9.44 15.81 -14.06
C PRO A 31 9.89 15.26 -12.70
N ASN A 32 11.08 15.67 -12.23
CA ASN A 32 11.48 15.39 -10.85
C ASN A 32 10.42 15.95 -9.88
N GLU A 33 10.28 15.30 -8.72
CA GLU A 33 9.34 15.71 -7.66
C GLU A 33 7.84 15.60 -8.00
N THR A 34 7.47 15.00 -9.15
CA THR A 34 6.07 14.71 -9.48
C THR A 34 5.42 13.63 -8.62
N GLY A 35 6.19 12.93 -7.77
CA GLY A 35 5.66 11.93 -6.83
C GLY A 35 5.84 10.48 -7.28
N LYS A 36 6.66 10.21 -8.30
CA LYS A 36 7.00 8.84 -8.73
C LYS A 36 7.57 7.99 -7.59
N SER A 37 8.53 8.54 -6.84
CA SER A 37 9.09 7.87 -5.66
C SER A 37 8.05 7.68 -4.56
N THR A 38 7.14 8.63 -4.39
CA THR A 38 6.03 8.52 -3.43
C THR A 38 5.09 7.37 -3.79
N LEU A 39 4.75 7.21 -5.07
CA LEU A 39 3.92 6.10 -5.53
C LEU A 39 4.60 4.75 -5.34
N ARG A 40 5.91 4.64 -5.66
CA ARG A 40 6.70 3.43 -5.39
C ARG A 40 6.67 3.07 -3.90
N GLN A 41 6.83 4.06 -3.03
CA GLN A 41 6.81 3.86 -1.58
C GLN A 41 5.41 3.51 -1.08
N ALA A 42 4.36 4.06 -1.67
CA ALA A 42 2.99 3.69 -1.35
C ALA A 42 2.70 2.21 -1.66
N ILE A 43 3.11 1.73 -2.85
CA ILE A 43 3.03 0.31 -3.21
C ILE A 43 3.82 -0.53 -2.20
N PHE A 44 5.07 -0.15 -1.91
CA PHE A 44 5.89 -0.87 -0.93
C PHE A 44 5.24 -0.95 0.46
N HIS A 45 4.77 0.17 1.00
CA HIS A 45 4.14 0.21 2.31
C HIS A 45 2.81 -0.56 2.32
N SER A 46 2.01 -0.50 1.25
CA SER A 46 0.78 -1.30 1.14
C SER A 46 1.06 -2.80 1.26
N LEU A 47 2.13 -3.31 0.64
CA LEU A 47 2.43 -4.74 0.64
C LEU A 47 3.12 -5.17 1.95
N PHE A 48 4.11 -4.42 2.42
CA PHE A 48 5.05 -4.91 3.43
C PHE A 48 4.94 -4.25 4.80
N THR A 49 4.24 -3.12 4.93
CA THR A 49 4.15 -2.43 6.22
C THR A 49 2.85 -2.77 6.94
N PRO A 50 2.90 -3.41 8.12
CA PRO A 50 1.70 -3.64 8.93
C PRO A 50 1.19 -2.32 9.53
N THR A 51 -0.05 -2.29 9.98
CA THR A 51 -0.70 -1.06 10.48
C THR A 51 -0.65 -0.93 12.01
N ASN A 52 -0.41 -2.03 12.72
CA ASN A 52 -0.20 -2.10 14.17
C ASN A 52 1.27 -1.82 14.56
N LEU A 53 1.80 -0.68 14.12
CA LEU A 53 3.20 -0.32 14.37
C LEU A 53 3.42 0.17 15.80
N THR A 54 4.58 -0.17 16.38
CA THR A 54 5.07 0.53 17.58
C THR A 54 5.37 1.99 17.24
N PRO A 55 5.33 2.93 18.21
CA PRO A 55 5.59 4.34 17.94
C PRO A 55 6.93 4.61 17.24
N SER A 56 7.98 3.85 17.58
CA SER A 56 9.29 3.96 16.93
C SER A 56 9.23 3.54 15.45
N ARG A 57 8.62 2.39 15.15
CA ARG A 57 8.45 1.93 13.76
C ARG A 57 7.57 2.87 12.96
N PHE A 58 6.51 3.40 13.55
CA PHE A 58 5.64 4.39 12.90
C PHE A 58 6.42 5.65 12.51
N ARG A 59 7.18 6.23 13.44
CA ARG A 59 8.01 7.42 13.17
C ARG A 59 9.02 7.20 12.05
N ASN A 60 9.62 6.02 11.98
CA ASN A 60 10.66 5.73 10.99
C ASN A 60 10.09 5.36 9.61
N LEU A 61 8.98 4.63 9.57
CA LEU A 61 8.45 4.05 8.33
C LEU A 61 7.33 4.88 7.70
N ILE A 62 6.46 5.49 8.52
CA ILE A 62 5.21 6.10 8.04
C ILE A 62 5.15 7.60 8.25
N ALA A 63 5.70 8.14 9.34
CA ALA A 63 5.62 9.58 9.60
C ALA A 63 6.10 10.46 8.43
N PRO A 64 7.13 10.07 7.63
CA PRO A 64 7.52 10.83 6.43
C PRO A 64 6.44 10.89 5.33
N TRP A 65 5.44 10.03 5.38
CA TRP A 65 4.34 9.92 4.42
C TRP A 65 3.01 10.48 4.94
N LEU A 66 3.01 11.10 6.12
CA LEU A 66 1.83 11.87 6.56
C LEU A 66 1.69 13.14 5.71
N PRO A 67 0.46 13.54 5.35
CA PRO A 67 0.24 14.81 4.66
C PRO A 67 0.75 15.99 5.49
N LEU A 68 1.45 16.91 4.85
CA LEU A 68 1.85 18.17 5.47
C LEU A 68 0.76 19.24 5.27
N PRO A 69 0.64 20.22 6.19
CA PRO A 69 1.42 20.39 7.42
C PRO A 69 0.87 19.65 8.65
N ALA A 70 -0.36 19.13 8.61
CA ALA A 70 -1.08 18.66 9.81
C ALA A 70 -1.88 17.35 9.60
N GLY A 71 -1.54 16.54 8.61
CA GLY A 71 -2.18 15.24 8.40
C GLY A 71 -1.80 14.24 9.51
N ASP A 72 -2.80 13.59 10.08
CA ASP A 72 -2.65 12.64 11.19
C ASP A 72 -2.74 11.17 10.74
N TYR A 73 -3.02 10.92 9.46
CA TYR A 73 -3.01 9.59 8.86
C TYR A 73 -2.54 9.57 7.41
N ALA A 74 -2.11 8.39 6.99
CA ALA A 74 -1.89 8.03 5.59
C ALA A 74 -2.71 6.78 5.25
N ALA A 75 -3.32 6.73 4.07
CA ALA A 75 -4.18 5.62 3.67
C ALA A 75 -4.12 5.30 2.17
N ILE A 76 -4.23 3.99 1.87
CA ILE A 76 -4.10 3.44 0.53
C ILE A 76 -5.18 2.38 0.31
N THR A 77 -5.68 2.30 -0.92
CA THR A 77 -6.38 1.13 -1.45
C THR A 77 -5.58 0.55 -2.61
N LEU A 78 -5.35 -0.75 -2.60
CA LEU A 78 -4.63 -1.49 -3.63
C LEU A 78 -5.47 -2.68 -4.08
N ASP A 79 -5.74 -2.76 -5.37
CA ASP A 79 -6.40 -3.91 -5.99
C ASP A 79 -5.35 -4.84 -6.59
N ILE A 80 -5.48 -6.12 -6.28
CA ILE A 80 -4.52 -7.17 -6.61
C ILE A 80 -5.25 -8.29 -7.35
N ASP A 81 -4.63 -8.79 -8.42
CA ASP A 81 -5.00 -10.05 -9.06
C ASP A 81 -3.94 -11.11 -8.77
N ASP A 82 -4.37 -12.30 -8.38
CA ASP A 82 -3.51 -13.47 -8.34
C ASP A 82 -4.17 -14.64 -9.06
N ASN A 83 -3.73 -14.90 -10.29
CA ASN A 83 -4.25 -15.98 -11.13
C ASN A 83 -5.78 -15.90 -11.33
N GLY A 84 -6.32 -14.70 -11.58
CA GLY A 84 -7.77 -14.47 -11.74
C GLY A 84 -8.52 -14.30 -10.42
N THR A 85 -7.80 -14.31 -9.29
CA THR A 85 -8.35 -14.17 -7.95
C THR A 85 -8.17 -12.73 -7.48
N HIS A 86 -9.29 -12.02 -7.34
CA HIS A 86 -9.27 -10.58 -7.02
C HIS A 86 -9.27 -10.34 -5.51
N TYR A 87 -8.35 -9.47 -5.07
CA TYR A 87 -8.27 -8.99 -3.70
C TYR A 87 -8.28 -7.46 -3.66
N GLN A 88 -8.92 -6.90 -2.65
CA GLN A 88 -8.83 -5.46 -2.36
C GLN A 88 -8.24 -5.24 -0.97
N LEU A 89 -7.06 -4.61 -0.93
CA LEU A 89 -6.36 -4.26 0.28
C LEU A 89 -6.61 -2.78 0.61
N LYS A 90 -7.03 -2.49 1.84
CA LYS A 90 -7.11 -1.14 2.40
C LYS A 90 -6.22 -1.06 3.62
N LYS A 91 -5.31 -0.10 3.65
CA LYS A 91 -4.47 0.18 4.82
C LYS A 91 -4.56 1.64 5.21
N ARG A 92 -4.61 1.87 6.51
CA ARG A 92 -4.52 3.17 7.15
C ARG A 92 -3.52 3.10 8.28
N TRP A 93 -2.60 4.05 8.29
CA TRP A 93 -1.62 4.25 9.35
C TRP A 93 -1.80 5.63 9.98
N GLY A 94 -1.48 5.77 11.26
CA GLY A 94 -1.67 7.00 12.02
C GLY A 94 -2.92 6.91 12.89
N SER A 95 -3.69 7.99 12.97
CA SER A 95 -4.96 7.99 13.71
C SER A 95 -5.90 6.91 13.15
N GLN A 96 -6.56 6.14 14.02
CA GLN A 96 -7.48 5.07 13.62
C GLN A 96 -6.83 4.09 12.61
N SER A 97 -5.67 3.53 12.95
CA SER A 97 -5.00 2.59 12.06
C SER A 97 -5.84 1.33 11.82
N THR A 98 -5.97 0.94 10.55
CA THR A 98 -6.78 -0.20 10.13
C THR A 98 -6.12 -0.91 8.96
N SER A 99 -6.32 -2.23 8.88
CA SER A 99 -5.94 -3.04 7.74
C SER A 99 -7.13 -3.92 7.39
N HIS A 100 -7.56 -3.88 6.12
CA HIS A 100 -8.66 -4.68 5.63
C HIS A 100 -8.26 -5.35 4.32
N LEU A 101 -8.53 -6.65 4.19
CA LEU A 101 -8.40 -7.38 2.94
C LEU A 101 -9.75 -7.98 2.59
N THR A 102 -10.30 -7.58 1.44
CA THR A 102 -11.48 -8.23 0.87
C THR A 102 -11.01 -9.37 -0.03
N THR A 103 -11.47 -10.57 0.27
CA THR A 103 -11.19 -11.79 -0.50
C THR A 103 -12.26 -12.00 -1.58
N PRO A 104 -12.02 -12.91 -2.56
CA PRO A 104 -12.91 -13.10 -3.72
C PRO A 104 -14.33 -13.56 -3.38
N ASP A 105 -14.49 -14.25 -2.26
CA ASP A 105 -15.77 -14.69 -1.70
C ASP A 105 -16.56 -13.54 -1.04
N GLY A 106 -16.00 -12.32 -1.03
CA GLY A 106 -16.58 -11.14 -0.40
C GLY A 106 -16.28 -11.04 1.10
N SER A 107 -15.56 -12.01 1.68
CA SER A 107 -15.17 -11.96 3.08
C SER A 107 -14.19 -10.81 3.32
N ALA A 108 -14.36 -10.11 4.45
CA ALA A 108 -13.47 -9.02 4.85
C ALA A 108 -12.64 -9.45 6.06
N LEU A 109 -11.33 -9.55 5.87
CA LEU A 109 -10.37 -9.82 6.94
C LEU A 109 -9.87 -8.50 7.53
N SER A 110 -9.73 -8.41 8.85
CA SER A 110 -9.17 -7.25 9.54
C SER A 110 -7.97 -7.56 10.45
N ASP A 111 -7.64 -8.83 10.62
CA ASP A 111 -6.49 -9.26 11.41
C ASP A 111 -5.18 -8.97 10.67
N THR A 112 -4.32 -8.15 11.27
CA THR A 112 -3.13 -7.61 10.58
C THR A 112 -2.09 -8.69 10.30
N GLU A 113 -1.92 -9.67 11.19
CA GLU A 113 -0.97 -10.78 11.01
C GLU A 113 -1.43 -11.74 9.92
N THR A 114 -2.71 -12.09 9.90
CA THR A 114 -3.30 -12.92 8.85
C THR A 114 -3.19 -12.24 7.49
N ILE A 115 -3.50 -10.94 7.40
CA ILE A 115 -3.34 -10.17 6.16
C ILE A 115 -1.87 -10.16 5.71
N ALA A 116 -0.92 -9.92 6.62
CA ALA A 116 0.50 -9.91 6.28
C ALA A 116 0.97 -11.26 5.72
N ARG A 117 0.55 -12.37 6.32
CA ARG A 117 0.86 -13.72 5.84
C ARG A 117 0.24 -14.04 4.47
N ILE A 118 -0.96 -13.52 4.19
CA ILE A 118 -1.57 -13.65 2.87
C ILE A 118 -0.76 -12.85 1.84
N LEU A 119 -0.41 -11.60 2.14
CA LEU A 119 0.39 -10.75 1.25
C LEU A 119 1.77 -11.34 0.99
N GLU A 120 2.43 -11.92 1.99
CA GLU A 120 3.72 -12.61 1.83
C GLU A 120 3.62 -13.78 0.83
N LYS A 121 2.54 -14.57 0.91
CA LYS A 121 2.29 -15.65 -0.06
C LYS A 121 2.02 -15.12 -1.47
N LEU A 122 1.22 -14.06 -1.60
CA LEU A 122 0.90 -13.45 -2.89
C LEU A 122 2.14 -12.86 -3.57
N CYS A 123 2.99 -12.17 -2.80
CA CYS A 123 4.22 -11.57 -3.32
C CYS A 123 5.25 -12.60 -3.79
N GLY A 124 5.25 -13.82 -3.22
CA GLY A 124 6.19 -14.90 -3.55
C GLY A 124 7.65 -14.64 -3.17
N HIS A 125 8.01 -13.40 -2.87
CA HIS A 125 9.32 -12.94 -2.43
C HIS A 125 9.19 -12.04 -1.20
N ASN A 126 10.25 -12.01 -0.38
CA ASN A 126 10.27 -11.22 0.84
C ASN A 126 10.57 -9.73 0.56
N GLU A 127 10.36 -8.92 1.58
CA GLU A 127 10.60 -7.47 1.57
C GLU A 127 12.03 -7.10 1.11
N ALA A 128 13.03 -7.90 1.47
CA ALA A 128 14.43 -7.63 1.14
C ALA A 128 14.69 -7.70 -0.37
N THR A 129 14.02 -8.62 -1.07
CA THR A 129 14.07 -8.69 -2.54
C THR A 129 13.50 -7.40 -3.16
N PHE A 130 12.32 -6.94 -2.71
CA PHE A 130 11.68 -5.72 -3.24
C PHE A 130 12.41 -4.40 -2.91
N ARG A 131 13.29 -4.39 -1.91
CA ARG A 131 14.09 -3.19 -1.58
C ARG A 131 15.22 -2.93 -2.57
N HIS A 132 15.71 -3.95 -3.27
CA HIS A 132 16.89 -3.90 -4.14
C HIS A 132 16.57 -3.97 -5.63
N ILE A 133 15.28 -3.99 -6.00
CA ILE A 133 14.78 -3.91 -7.38
C ILE A 133 14.17 -2.52 -7.59
#